data_AF-A0A9W3SMX4-F1
#
_entry.id   AF-A0A9W3SMX4-F1
#
_cell.length_a   1.000
_cell.length_b   1.000
_cell.length_c   1.000
_cell.angle_alpha   90.00
_cell.angle_beta   90.00
_cell.angle_gamma   90.00
#
_symmetry.space_group_name_H-M   'P 1'
#
loop_
_entity.id
_entity.type
_entity.pdbx_description
1 polymer ?
#
loop_
_entity_poly.entity_id
_entity_poly.type
_entity_poly.pdbx_seq_one_letter_code
_entity_poly.pdbx_strand_id
1 'polypeptide(L)'
;MNNYEELISQKLSKIIKQKRIKQKLSQKELAKGICSQGMISSIEHGDYIPNTAIFLAICSKLNFSIDQSFLKDKLSFSNNNVLSDTTFNLCRKHNYTQLIKYLTQPCTIASLNTDVDFQTYYYYYGCSVYQVEHDLLSCQHYFELALKYTIDISNPTPRNSIELLLLNSLAVIYFKLERKKEASELFKIVNAYLSAIKDSNSENLNVIQYHQGMVYFDLKKYNTALKLFLLGMERITKVNSTFMLSNYSTLILKCYQNIE
;
A
#
# COMPACT_ATOMS: atom_id res chain seq x y z
N MET A 1 -15.59 21.63 -12.81
CA MET A 1 -14.83 20.69 -11.97
C MET A 1 -14.37 21.44 -10.73
N ASN A 2 -14.57 20.89 -9.55
CA ASN A 2 -14.00 21.48 -8.34
C ASN A 2 -12.46 21.31 -8.37
N ASN A 3 -11.70 22.13 -7.65
CA ASN A 3 -10.22 22.16 -7.72
C ASN A 3 -9.56 20.76 -7.49
N TYR A 4 -10.23 19.89 -6.73
CA TYR A 4 -9.83 18.49 -6.50
C TYR A 4 -10.08 17.56 -7.70
N GLU A 5 -11.19 17.73 -8.42
CA GLU A 5 -11.51 16.93 -9.62
C GLU A 5 -10.51 17.20 -10.72
N GLU A 6 -10.11 18.46 -10.88
CA GLU A 6 -9.10 18.86 -11.87
C GLU A 6 -7.74 18.25 -11.56
N LEU A 7 -7.29 18.30 -10.30
CA LEU A 7 -6.04 17.67 -9.87
C LEU A 7 -6.05 16.16 -10.11
N ILE A 8 -7.17 15.48 -9.82
CA ILE A 8 -7.28 14.03 -10.02
C ILE A 8 -7.31 13.67 -11.49
N SER A 9 -8.14 14.36 -12.26
CA SER A 9 -8.24 14.13 -13.68
C SER A 9 -6.87 14.34 -14.35
N GLN A 10 -6.12 15.36 -13.95
CA GLN A 10 -4.74 15.58 -14.40
C GLN A 10 -3.75 14.47 -13.98
N LYS A 11 -3.85 13.93 -12.76
CA LYS A 11 -2.98 12.83 -12.31
C LYS A 11 -3.33 11.52 -13.03
N LEU A 12 -4.62 11.19 -13.13
CA LEU A 12 -5.12 9.99 -13.79
C LEU A 12 -4.83 9.99 -15.30
N SER A 13 -5.07 11.13 -15.94
CA SER A 13 -4.86 11.32 -17.39
C SER A 13 -3.41 11.07 -17.79
N LYS A 14 -2.47 11.67 -17.04
CA LYS A 14 -1.02 11.48 -17.25
C LYS A 14 -0.63 10.02 -17.16
N ILE A 15 -1.13 9.31 -16.15
CA ILE A 15 -0.77 7.91 -15.89
C ILE A 15 -1.31 6.98 -16.99
N ILE A 16 -2.59 7.11 -17.35
CA ILE A 16 -3.22 6.32 -18.41
C ILE A 16 -2.48 6.55 -19.74
N LYS A 17 -2.24 7.83 -20.09
CA LYS A 17 -1.55 8.22 -21.31
C LYS A 17 -0.13 7.67 -21.36
N GLN A 18 0.65 7.82 -20.29
CA GLN A 18 2.02 7.32 -20.20
C GLN A 18 2.08 5.79 -20.35
N LYS A 19 1.20 5.05 -19.68
CA LYS A 19 1.17 3.58 -19.77
C LYS A 19 0.77 3.10 -21.17
N ARG A 20 -0.26 3.71 -21.77
CA ARG A 20 -0.68 3.43 -23.14
C ARG A 20 0.47 3.62 -24.13
N ILE A 21 1.17 4.75 -24.04
CA ILE A 21 2.32 5.06 -24.90
C ILE A 21 3.45 4.04 -24.69
N LYS A 22 3.78 3.69 -23.43
CA LYS A 22 4.78 2.66 -23.13
C LYS A 22 4.43 1.29 -23.74
N GLN A 23 3.15 0.98 -23.88
CA GLN A 23 2.67 -0.25 -24.53
C GLN A 23 2.46 -0.12 -26.05
N LYS A 24 2.78 1.04 -26.64
CA LYS A 24 2.62 1.33 -28.07
C LYS A 24 1.19 1.16 -28.60
N LEU A 25 0.18 1.34 -27.74
CA LEU A 25 -1.23 1.28 -28.11
C LEU A 25 -1.71 2.64 -28.61
N SER A 26 -2.53 2.69 -29.66
CA SER A 26 -3.32 3.87 -30.02
C SER A 26 -4.51 4.05 -29.08
N GLN A 27 -5.08 5.26 -29.02
CA GLN A 27 -6.30 5.51 -28.22
C GLN A 27 -7.48 4.65 -28.71
N LYS A 28 -7.57 4.40 -30.03
CA LYS A 28 -8.58 3.52 -30.63
C LYS A 28 -8.42 2.08 -30.17
N GLU A 29 -7.18 1.59 -30.12
CA GLU A 29 -6.89 0.24 -29.63
C GLU A 29 -7.21 0.12 -28.15
N LEU A 30 -6.88 1.11 -27.32
CA LEU A 30 -7.26 1.13 -25.91
C LEU A 30 -8.79 1.15 -25.74
N ALA A 31 -9.50 1.98 -26.50
CA ALA A 31 -10.95 2.12 -26.42
C ALA A 31 -11.74 0.85 -26.81
N LYS A 32 -11.20 0.02 -27.72
CA LYS A 32 -11.91 -1.15 -28.30
C LYS A 32 -12.52 -2.07 -27.23
N GLY A 33 -13.85 -2.21 -27.24
CA GLY A 33 -14.59 -3.07 -26.29
C GLY A 33 -14.78 -2.46 -24.89
N ILE A 34 -14.43 -1.19 -24.70
CA ILE A 34 -14.57 -0.46 -23.42
C ILE A 34 -15.43 0.79 -23.61
N CYS A 35 -15.01 1.70 -24.49
CA CYS A 35 -15.66 2.98 -24.73
C CYS A 35 -15.30 3.54 -26.13
N SER A 36 -15.64 4.79 -26.42
CA SER A 36 -15.24 5.46 -27.66
C SER A 36 -13.79 5.97 -27.60
N GLN A 37 -13.11 6.08 -28.75
CA GLN A 37 -11.78 6.70 -28.80
C GLN A 37 -11.80 8.15 -28.32
N GLY A 38 -12.87 8.89 -28.61
CA GLY A 38 -13.08 10.24 -28.11
C GLY A 38 -13.10 10.29 -26.58
N MET A 39 -13.78 9.33 -25.93
CA MET A 39 -13.78 9.25 -24.46
C MET A 39 -12.39 8.97 -23.90
N ILE A 40 -11.60 8.05 -24.49
CA ILE A 40 -10.19 7.86 -24.10
C ILE A 40 -9.39 9.16 -24.27
N SER A 41 -9.62 9.90 -25.36
CA SER A 41 -8.95 11.20 -25.56
C SER A 41 -9.29 12.18 -24.45
N SER A 42 -10.56 12.35 -24.09
CA SER A 42 -10.99 13.24 -23.00
C SER A 42 -10.41 12.81 -21.65
N ILE A 43 -10.35 11.50 -21.37
CA ILE A 43 -9.69 10.97 -20.16
C ILE A 43 -8.21 11.33 -20.16
N GLU A 44 -7.49 11.15 -21.27
CA GLU A 44 -6.05 11.44 -21.38
C GLU A 44 -5.70 12.93 -21.39
N HIS A 45 -6.66 13.82 -21.65
CA HIS A 45 -6.50 15.28 -21.51
C HIS A 45 -6.91 15.78 -20.13
N GLY A 46 -7.61 14.96 -19.33
CA GLY A 46 -8.10 15.36 -18.03
C GLY A 46 -9.45 16.08 -18.08
N ASP A 47 -10.15 16.04 -19.21
CA ASP A 47 -11.47 16.67 -19.39
C ASP A 47 -12.62 15.80 -18.91
N TYR A 48 -12.36 14.50 -18.67
CA TYR A 48 -13.38 13.54 -18.26
C TYR A 48 -12.83 12.53 -17.26
N ILE A 49 -13.52 12.39 -16.12
CA ILE A 49 -13.25 11.35 -15.14
C ILE A 49 -14.14 10.13 -15.47
N PRO A 50 -13.57 8.96 -15.81
CA PRO A 50 -14.37 7.79 -16.12
C PRO A 50 -15.05 7.25 -14.87
N ASN A 51 -16.23 6.66 -15.04
CA ASN A 51 -16.81 5.85 -13.97
C ASN A 51 -15.94 4.62 -13.67
N THR A 52 -16.14 4.01 -12.49
CA THR A 52 -15.34 2.88 -12.02
C THR A 52 -15.33 1.69 -12.99
N ALA A 53 -16.42 1.41 -13.70
CA ALA A 53 -16.48 0.29 -14.64
C ALA A 53 -15.57 0.51 -15.86
N ILE A 54 -15.67 1.70 -16.49
CA ILE A 54 -14.80 2.09 -17.61
C ILE A 54 -13.35 2.14 -17.16
N PHE A 55 -13.08 2.69 -15.98
CA PHE A 55 -11.74 2.77 -15.44
C PHE A 55 -11.09 1.40 -15.22
N LEU A 56 -11.79 0.48 -14.55
CA LEU A 56 -11.28 -0.88 -14.31
C LEU A 56 -11.02 -1.62 -15.63
N ALA A 57 -11.87 -1.44 -16.64
CA ALA A 57 -11.65 -2.00 -17.97
C ALA A 57 -10.40 -1.41 -18.65
N ILE A 58 -10.18 -0.09 -18.56
CA ILE A 58 -8.95 0.57 -19.04
C ILE A 58 -7.74 0.00 -18.31
N CYS A 59 -7.81 -0.12 -16.98
CA CYS A 59 -6.74 -0.69 -16.17
C CYS A 59 -6.41 -2.11 -16.58
N SER A 60 -7.42 -2.98 -16.68
CA SER A 60 -7.25 -4.37 -17.10
C SER A 60 -6.55 -4.45 -18.46
N LYS A 61 -6.93 -3.59 -19.41
CA LYS A 61 -6.35 -3.61 -20.76
C LYS A 61 -4.93 -3.06 -20.83
N LEU A 62 -4.60 -2.12 -19.94
CA LEU A 62 -3.25 -1.61 -19.75
C LEU A 62 -2.40 -2.51 -18.84
N ASN A 63 -2.88 -3.71 -18.47
CA ASN A 63 -2.23 -4.61 -17.53
C ASN A 63 -1.87 -3.92 -16.20
N PHE A 64 -2.73 -3.01 -15.76
CA PHE A 64 -2.78 -2.56 -14.37
C PHE A 64 -3.49 -3.65 -13.58
N SER A 65 -2.75 -4.68 -13.14
CA SER A 65 -3.27 -5.60 -12.13
C SER A 65 -3.48 -4.82 -10.84
N ILE A 66 -4.56 -5.11 -10.12
CA ILE A 66 -4.66 -4.74 -8.71
C ILE A 66 -3.52 -5.50 -8.02
N ASP A 67 -2.61 -4.76 -7.39
CA ASP A 67 -1.56 -5.40 -6.61
C ASP A 67 -2.23 -6.04 -5.41
N GLN A 68 -2.19 -7.37 -5.39
CA GLN A 68 -2.70 -8.12 -4.26
C GLN A 68 -1.64 -8.10 -3.14
N SER A 69 -0.34 -8.14 -3.49
CA SER A 69 0.77 -8.10 -2.53
C SER A 69 0.86 -6.75 -1.79
N PHE A 70 1.16 -6.79 -0.50
CA PHE A 70 1.44 -5.61 0.33
C PHE A 70 2.92 -5.21 0.33
N LEU A 71 3.79 -6.01 -0.29
CA LEU A 71 5.20 -5.69 -0.51
C LEU A 71 5.55 -5.83 -1.98
N LYS A 72 6.26 -4.85 -2.51
CA LYS A 72 6.92 -4.86 -3.81
C LYS A 72 8.25 -5.61 -3.76
N ASP A 73 9.04 -5.33 -2.73
CA ASP A 73 10.40 -5.82 -2.55
C ASP A 73 10.52 -6.67 -1.28
N LYS A 74 11.40 -7.67 -1.34
CA LYS A 74 11.72 -8.56 -0.23
C LYS A 74 12.30 -7.79 0.96
N LEU A 75 11.81 -8.09 2.16
CA LEU A 75 12.49 -7.77 3.41
C LEU A 75 13.49 -8.88 3.75
N SER A 76 14.71 -8.50 4.11
CA SER A 76 15.84 -9.42 4.27
C SER A 76 16.04 -9.86 5.72
N PHE A 77 16.27 -11.16 5.90
CA PHE A 77 16.91 -11.74 7.08
C PHE A 77 18.43 -11.71 6.87
N SER A 78 19.17 -11.18 7.83
CA SER A 78 20.57 -10.71 7.71
C SER A 78 21.49 -11.69 6.98
N ASN A 79 21.42 -12.98 7.32
CA ASN A 79 22.26 -14.03 6.74
C ASN A 79 21.47 -15.24 6.22
N ASN A 80 20.17 -15.09 5.95
CA ASN A 80 19.31 -16.19 5.53
C ASN A 80 18.47 -15.82 4.31
N ASN A 81 19.10 -15.87 3.14
CA ASN A 81 18.45 -15.56 1.87
C ASN A 81 17.30 -16.53 1.56
N VAL A 82 17.45 -17.82 1.89
CA VAL A 82 16.41 -18.84 1.69
C VAL A 82 15.18 -18.50 2.52
N LEU A 83 15.37 -18.14 3.80
CA LEU A 83 14.28 -17.68 4.66
C LEU A 83 13.60 -16.46 4.07
N SER A 84 14.38 -15.45 3.68
CA SER A 84 13.87 -14.22 3.08
C SER A 84 13.06 -14.45 1.81
N ASP A 85 13.56 -15.30 0.89
CA ASP A 85 12.90 -15.57 -0.39
C ASP A 85 11.63 -16.38 -0.17
N THR A 86 11.67 -17.35 0.75
CA THR A 86 10.51 -18.19 1.07
C THR A 86 9.40 -17.38 1.73
N THR A 87 9.72 -16.54 2.71
CA THR A 87 8.72 -15.69 3.39
C THR A 87 8.09 -14.70 2.42
N PHE A 88 8.92 -14.02 1.62
CA PHE A 88 8.44 -13.07 0.63
C PHE A 88 7.55 -13.73 -0.42
N ASN A 89 7.93 -14.91 -0.93
CA ASN A 89 7.14 -15.64 -1.93
C ASN A 89 5.79 -16.12 -1.37
N LEU A 90 5.75 -16.61 -0.13
CA LEU A 90 4.50 -17.01 0.51
C LEU A 90 3.59 -15.80 0.75
N CYS A 91 4.15 -14.68 1.22
CA CYS A 91 3.42 -13.43 1.43
C CYS A 91 2.83 -12.89 0.11
N ARG A 92 3.64 -12.82 -0.95
CA ARG A 92 3.23 -12.35 -2.28
C ARG A 92 2.13 -13.21 -2.90
N LYS A 93 2.10 -14.51 -2.58
CA LYS A 93 1.07 -15.46 -3.04
C LYS A 93 -0.17 -15.51 -2.13
N HIS A 94 -0.25 -14.64 -1.11
CA HIS A 94 -1.32 -14.65 -0.10
C HIS A 94 -1.45 -15.97 0.67
N ASN A 95 -0.40 -16.78 0.72
CA ASN A 95 -0.42 -18.06 1.42
C ASN A 95 -0.03 -17.88 2.90
N TYR A 96 -0.81 -17.08 3.62
CA TYR A 96 -0.51 -16.65 4.99
C TYR A 96 -0.55 -17.81 5.99
N THR A 97 -1.45 -18.78 5.81
CA THR A 97 -1.51 -19.98 6.64
C THR A 97 -0.21 -20.80 6.54
N GLN A 98 0.31 -20.98 5.33
CA GLN A 98 1.59 -21.67 5.15
C GLN A 98 2.78 -20.82 5.60
N LEU A 99 2.69 -19.49 5.49
CA LEU A 99 3.69 -18.57 6.03
C LEU A 99 3.80 -18.68 7.56
N ILE A 100 2.66 -18.68 8.27
CA ILE A 100 2.61 -18.93 9.73
C ILE A 100 3.24 -20.27 10.06
N LYS A 101 2.85 -21.34 9.34
CA LYS A 101 3.41 -22.69 9.56
C LYS A 101 4.92 -22.72 9.35
N TYR A 102 5.44 -22.02 8.34
CA TYR A 102 6.85 -21.96 8.03
C TYR A 102 7.66 -21.15 9.06
N LEU A 103 7.12 -20.01 9.49
CA LEU A 103 7.74 -19.15 10.50
C LEU A 103 7.79 -19.82 11.89
N THR A 104 6.77 -20.62 12.23
CA THR A 104 6.69 -21.31 13.53
C THR A 104 7.52 -22.60 13.61
N GLN A 105 8.22 -22.99 12.53
CA GLN A 105 9.09 -24.17 12.59
C GLN A 105 10.29 -23.91 13.52
N PRO A 106 10.68 -24.90 14.36
CA PRO A 106 11.82 -24.74 15.26
C PRO A 106 13.12 -24.35 14.55
N CYS A 107 13.36 -24.89 13.34
CA CYS A 107 14.53 -24.55 12.53
C CYS A 107 14.52 -23.10 12.05
N THR A 108 13.36 -22.55 11.70
CA THR A 108 13.21 -21.14 11.29
C THR A 108 13.53 -20.23 12.47
N ILE A 109 12.92 -20.47 13.63
CA ILE A 109 13.14 -19.68 14.85
C ILE A 109 14.61 -19.74 15.27
N ALA A 110 15.22 -20.93 15.28
CA ALA A 110 16.63 -21.11 15.61
C ALA A 110 17.59 -20.41 14.65
N SER A 111 17.15 -20.05 13.44
CA SER A 111 17.96 -19.33 12.45
C SER A 111 17.95 -17.81 12.61
N LEU A 112 17.11 -17.26 13.50
CA LEU A 112 17.04 -15.82 13.78
C LEU A 112 18.15 -15.45 14.76
N ASN A 113 19.03 -14.52 14.37
CA ASN A 113 20.25 -14.23 15.15
C ASN A 113 20.45 -12.73 15.44
N THR A 114 19.69 -11.86 14.80
CA THR A 114 19.84 -10.40 14.92
C THR A 114 18.53 -9.73 15.22
N ASP A 115 18.58 -8.54 15.82
CA ASP A 115 17.39 -7.70 16.07
C ASP A 115 16.59 -7.45 14.78
N VAL A 116 17.29 -7.28 13.65
CA VAL A 116 16.67 -7.12 12.31
C VAL A 116 15.95 -8.39 11.86
N ASP A 117 16.48 -9.57 12.17
CA ASP A 117 15.81 -10.85 11.87
C ASP A 117 14.51 -10.96 12.66
N PHE A 118 14.52 -10.65 13.96
CA PHE A 118 13.33 -10.68 14.79
C PHE A 118 12.30 -9.62 14.37
N GLN A 119 12.73 -8.41 14.04
CA GLN A 119 11.86 -7.37 13.48
C GLN A 119 11.16 -7.87 12.20
N THR A 120 11.93 -8.41 11.26
CA THR A 120 11.41 -8.91 9.98
C THR A 120 10.49 -10.11 10.18
N TYR A 121 10.87 -11.02 11.08
CA TYR A 121 10.07 -12.18 11.49
C TYR A 121 8.68 -11.73 11.99
N TYR A 122 8.65 -10.86 13.01
CA TYR A 122 7.41 -10.44 13.64
C TYR A 122 6.58 -9.54 12.74
N TYR A 123 7.19 -8.78 11.81
CA TYR A 123 6.45 -8.09 10.76
C TYR A 123 5.67 -9.06 9.88
N TYR A 124 6.34 -10.05 9.27
CA TYR A 124 5.66 -11.04 8.43
C TYR A 124 4.65 -11.88 9.23
N TYR A 125 4.98 -12.26 10.46
CA TYR A 125 4.10 -13.05 11.32
C TYR A 125 2.84 -12.27 11.69
N GLY A 126 2.98 -11.04 12.20
CA GLY A 126 1.86 -10.17 12.57
C GLY A 126 0.97 -9.84 11.38
N CYS A 127 1.54 -9.56 10.20
CA CYS A 127 0.77 -9.41 8.97
C CYS A 127 0.02 -10.68 8.58
N SER A 128 0.61 -11.86 8.76
CA SER A 128 -0.04 -13.13 8.41
C SER A 128 -1.19 -13.45 9.37
N VAL A 129 -0.99 -13.26 10.67
CA VAL A 129 -2.05 -13.40 11.71
C VAL A 129 -3.21 -12.46 11.40
N TYR A 130 -2.92 -11.20 11.03
CA TYR A 130 -3.95 -10.23 10.65
C TYR A 130 -4.82 -10.72 9.49
N GLN A 131 -4.21 -11.41 8.51
CA GLN A 131 -4.90 -11.87 7.30
C GLN A 131 -5.68 -13.17 7.50
N VAL A 132 -5.27 -14.03 8.44
CA VAL A 132 -5.90 -15.34 8.68
C VAL A 132 -6.94 -15.28 9.80
N GLU A 133 -6.57 -14.68 10.92
CA GLU A 133 -7.34 -14.77 12.17
C GLU A 133 -8.07 -13.47 12.51
N HIS A 134 -7.62 -12.35 11.93
CA HIS A 134 -8.08 -11.01 12.27
C HIS A 134 -7.99 -10.67 13.78
N ASP A 135 -7.12 -11.37 14.53
CA ASP A 135 -6.86 -11.11 15.94
C ASP A 135 -6.02 -9.84 16.11
N LEU A 136 -6.71 -8.73 16.37
CA LEU A 136 -6.11 -7.41 16.52
C LEU A 136 -5.16 -7.32 17.71
N LEU A 137 -5.41 -8.05 18.80
CA LEU A 137 -4.57 -8.00 20.00
C LEU A 137 -3.25 -8.75 19.77
N SER A 138 -3.31 -9.92 19.13
CA SER A 138 -2.11 -10.62 18.71
C SER A 138 -1.30 -9.81 17.70
N CYS A 139 -1.94 -9.19 16.71
CA CYS A 139 -1.27 -8.28 15.77
C CYS A 139 -0.59 -7.10 16.48
N GLN A 140 -1.28 -6.46 17.43
CA GLN A 140 -0.70 -5.39 18.25
C GLN A 140 0.57 -5.90 18.94
N HIS A 141 0.48 -7.02 19.65
CA HIS A 141 1.59 -7.61 20.38
C HIS A 141 2.80 -7.88 19.48
N TYR A 142 2.60 -8.51 18.32
CA TYR A 142 3.71 -8.83 17.41
C TYR A 142 4.33 -7.58 16.78
N PHE A 143 3.54 -6.56 16.43
CA PHE A 143 4.10 -5.32 15.90
C PHE A 143 4.86 -4.52 16.97
N GLU A 144 4.36 -4.47 18.20
CA GLU A 144 5.10 -3.87 19.32
C GLU A 144 6.41 -4.63 19.60
N LEU A 145 6.38 -5.96 19.57
CA LEU A 145 7.57 -6.78 19.75
C LEU A 145 8.59 -6.54 18.64
N ALA A 146 8.15 -6.51 17.37
CA ALA A 146 9.00 -6.19 16.23
C ALA A 146 9.68 -4.82 16.39
N LEU A 147 8.92 -3.79 16.79
CA LEU A 147 9.42 -2.44 16.97
C LEU A 147 10.44 -2.36 18.10
N LYS A 148 10.21 -3.05 19.22
CA LYS A 148 11.10 -3.04 20.40
C LYS A 148 12.54 -3.50 20.10
N TYR A 149 12.73 -4.35 19.10
CA TYR A 149 14.08 -4.77 18.67
C TYR A 149 14.88 -3.64 18.00
N THR A 150 14.22 -2.61 17.48
CA THR A 150 14.87 -1.63 16.58
C THR A 150 14.60 -0.17 16.92
N ILE A 151 13.54 0.13 17.66
CA ILE A 151 13.14 1.50 18.02
C ILE A 151 12.64 1.58 19.45
N ASP A 152 12.77 2.77 20.05
CA ASP A 152 12.01 3.12 21.26
C ASP A 152 10.59 3.53 20.88
N ILE A 153 9.60 2.76 21.33
CA ILE A 153 8.18 2.96 21.02
C ILE A 153 7.62 4.20 21.74
N SER A 154 8.25 4.63 22.84
CA SER A 154 7.79 5.79 23.63
C SER A 154 8.04 7.11 22.89
N ASN A 155 9.10 7.15 22.08
CA ASN A 155 9.44 8.27 21.21
C ASN A 155 9.99 7.77 19.86
N PRO A 156 9.11 7.27 18.96
CA PRO A 156 9.53 6.61 17.73
C PRO A 156 10.29 7.52 16.78
N THR A 157 11.52 7.15 16.45
CA THR A 157 12.35 7.81 15.42
C THR A 157 12.72 6.80 14.33
N PRO A 158 11.79 6.53 13.38
CA PRO A 158 12.04 5.53 12.34
C PRO A 158 13.16 5.97 11.41
N ARG A 159 14.01 5.02 11.01
CA ARG A 159 15.25 5.22 10.23
C ARG A 159 15.21 4.52 8.88
N ASN A 160 14.33 3.54 8.72
CA ASN A 160 14.21 2.71 7.53
C ASN A 160 12.75 2.38 7.18
N SER A 161 12.53 1.75 6.03
CA SER A 161 11.20 1.47 5.53
C SER A 161 10.41 0.45 6.37
N ILE A 162 11.04 -0.60 6.91
CA ILE A 162 10.35 -1.61 7.73
C ILE A 162 9.83 -1.02 9.04
N GLU A 163 10.58 -0.12 9.68
CA GLU A 163 10.12 0.59 10.88
C GLU A 163 8.89 1.46 10.57
N LEU A 164 8.84 2.16 9.43
CA LEU A 164 7.65 2.89 9.00
C LEU A 164 6.46 1.98 8.71
N LEU A 165 6.69 0.84 8.06
CA LEU A 165 5.63 -0.14 7.78
C LEU A 165 5.06 -0.71 9.07
N LEU A 166 5.90 -1.02 10.04
CA LEU A 166 5.50 -1.50 11.37
C LEU A 166 4.70 -0.44 12.14
N LEU A 167 5.22 0.80 12.24
CA LEU A 167 4.51 1.90 12.91
C LEU A 167 3.15 2.17 12.26
N ASN A 168 3.09 2.15 10.92
CA ASN A 168 1.83 2.33 10.21
C ASN A 168 0.86 1.17 10.46
N SER A 169 1.35 -0.07 10.48
CA SER A 169 0.53 -1.26 10.77
C SER A 169 -0.01 -1.21 12.20
N LEU A 170 0.82 -0.87 13.19
CA LEU A 170 0.40 -0.67 14.57
C LEU A 170 -0.65 0.44 14.70
N ALA A 171 -0.48 1.56 13.99
CA ALA A 171 -1.44 2.65 13.97
C ALA A 171 -2.82 2.22 13.43
N VAL A 172 -2.84 1.39 12.37
CA VAL A 172 -4.08 0.80 11.84
C VAL A 172 -4.73 -0.12 12.87
N ILE A 173 -3.95 -0.95 13.56
CA ILE A 173 -4.46 -1.83 14.63
C ILE A 173 -5.03 -0.99 15.78
N TYR A 174 -4.32 0.01 16.27
CA TYR A 174 -4.83 0.95 17.30
C TYR A 174 -6.12 1.61 16.87
N PHE A 175 -6.23 2.02 15.61
CA PHE A 175 -7.46 2.62 15.12
C PHE A 175 -8.63 1.63 15.18
N LYS A 176 -8.41 0.38 14.73
CA LYS A 176 -9.43 -0.69 14.75
C LYS A 176 -9.80 -1.12 16.16
N LEU A 177 -8.90 -0.96 17.12
CA LEU A 177 -9.14 -1.15 18.56
C LEU A 177 -9.75 0.09 19.24
N GLU A 178 -10.26 1.06 18.47
CA GLU A 178 -10.86 2.32 18.95
C GLU A 178 -9.89 3.23 19.74
N ARG A 179 -8.58 2.95 19.74
CA ARG A 179 -7.51 3.77 20.33
C ARG A 179 -7.10 4.89 19.38
N LYS A 180 -8.07 5.72 18.98
CA LYS A 180 -7.94 6.73 17.91
C LYS A 180 -6.87 7.78 18.16
N LYS A 181 -6.65 8.16 19.42
CA LYS A 181 -5.61 9.15 19.79
C LYS A 181 -4.22 8.61 19.45
N GLU A 182 -3.92 7.39 19.90
CA GLU A 182 -2.62 6.75 19.68
C GLU A 182 -2.39 6.44 18.20
N ALA A 183 -3.41 5.95 17.51
CA ALA A 183 -3.38 5.77 16.06
C ALA A 183 -3.04 7.07 15.32
N SER A 184 -3.68 8.19 15.71
CA SER A 184 -3.45 9.48 15.09
C SER A 184 -2.03 10.00 15.33
N GLU A 185 -1.46 9.80 16.52
CA GLU A 185 -0.07 10.20 16.80
C GLU A 185 0.92 9.38 15.96
N LEU A 186 0.74 8.06 15.87
CA LEU A 186 1.58 7.24 15.01
C LEU A 186 1.44 7.59 13.52
N PHE A 187 0.23 7.86 13.02
CA PHE A 187 0.06 8.33 11.64
C PHE A 187 0.78 9.65 11.36
N LYS A 188 0.81 10.59 12.32
CA LYS A 188 1.58 11.83 12.18
C LYS A 188 3.07 11.54 12.07
N ILE A 189 3.62 10.69 12.94
CA ILE A 189 5.03 10.29 12.91
C ILE A 189 5.37 9.63 11.57
N VAL A 190 4.59 8.62 11.15
CA VAL A 190 4.81 7.90 9.88
C VAL A 190 4.85 8.88 8.70
N ASN A 191 3.89 9.79 8.62
CA ASN A 191 3.82 10.75 7.52
C ASN A 191 4.94 11.80 7.55
N ALA A 192 5.40 12.21 8.74
CA ALA A 192 6.52 13.14 8.89
C ALA A 192 7.86 12.53 8.44
N TYR A 193 8.07 11.23 8.68
CA TYR A 193 9.33 10.55 8.38
C TYR A 193 9.38 9.90 6.98
N LEU A 194 8.26 9.86 6.24
CA LEU A 194 8.15 9.14 4.98
C LEU A 194 9.19 9.53 3.91
N SER A 195 9.63 10.80 3.91
CA SER A 195 10.69 11.31 3.04
C SER A 195 12.04 11.50 3.72
N ALA A 196 12.13 11.27 5.04
CA ALA A 196 13.32 11.55 5.85
C ALA A 196 14.19 10.31 6.12
N ILE A 197 13.62 9.11 5.99
CA ILE A 197 14.37 7.85 6.19
C ILE A 197 15.38 7.55 5.07
N LYS A 198 16.37 6.72 5.39
CA LYS A 198 17.51 6.40 4.50
C LYS A 198 17.06 5.80 3.16
N ASP A 199 16.09 4.90 3.19
CA ASP A 199 15.53 4.18 2.04
C ASP A 199 14.14 4.71 1.68
N SER A 200 13.93 6.03 1.77
CA SER A 200 12.65 6.71 1.47
C SER A 200 12.13 6.51 0.05
N ASN A 201 12.94 5.98 -0.88
CA ASN A 201 12.51 5.60 -2.24
C ASN A 201 11.95 4.18 -2.34
N SER A 202 11.96 3.39 -1.25
CA SER A 202 11.40 2.03 -1.23
C SER A 202 9.96 2.02 -1.73
N GLU A 203 9.68 1.17 -2.72
CA GLU A 203 8.34 1.00 -3.28
C GLU A 203 7.37 0.39 -2.26
N ASN A 204 7.87 -0.40 -1.30
CA ASN A 204 7.06 -0.96 -0.21
C ASN A 204 6.29 0.13 0.56
N LEU A 205 6.86 1.32 0.71
CA LEU A 205 6.22 2.44 1.41
C LEU A 205 4.96 2.97 0.70
N ASN A 206 4.73 2.60 -0.56
CA ASN A 206 3.53 3.02 -1.30
C ASN A 206 2.23 2.49 -0.67
N VAL A 207 2.29 1.50 0.22
CA VAL A 207 1.09 1.00 0.94
C VAL A 207 0.65 1.90 2.10
N ILE A 208 1.48 2.83 2.56
CA ILE A 208 1.23 3.58 3.81
C ILE A 208 -0.05 4.43 3.72
N GLN A 209 -0.14 5.35 2.75
CA GLN A 209 -1.35 6.16 2.61
C GLN A 209 -2.57 5.35 2.17
N TYR A 210 -2.37 4.20 1.51
CA TYR A 210 -3.44 3.29 1.14
C TYR A 210 -4.08 2.71 2.40
N HIS A 211 -3.28 2.17 3.32
CA HIS A 211 -3.77 1.64 4.58
C HIS A 211 -4.44 2.72 5.43
N GLN A 212 -3.85 3.91 5.54
CA GLN A 212 -4.45 5.04 6.25
C GLN A 212 -5.78 5.47 5.61
N GLY A 213 -5.84 5.56 4.29
CA GLY A 213 -7.05 5.92 3.55
C GLY A 213 -8.15 4.88 3.71
N MET A 214 -7.82 3.59 3.67
CA MET A 214 -8.76 2.48 3.89
C MET A 214 -9.47 2.57 5.24
N VAL A 215 -8.76 2.96 6.30
CA VAL A 215 -9.37 3.18 7.62
C VAL A 215 -10.53 4.20 7.56
N TYR A 216 -10.33 5.32 6.87
CA TYR A 216 -11.38 6.33 6.71
C TYR A 216 -12.43 5.94 5.68
N PHE A 217 -12.04 5.18 4.66
CA PHE A 217 -12.95 4.66 3.64
C PHE A 217 -13.98 3.70 4.26
N ASP A 218 -13.53 2.77 5.12
CA ASP A 218 -14.38 1.83 5.84
C ASP A 218 -15.38 2.56 6.77
N LEU A 219 -14.99 3.71 7.32
CA LEU A 219 -15.85 4.60 8.09
C LEU A 219 -16.77 5.49 7.24
N LYS A 220 -16.80 5.32 5.92
CA LYS A 220 -17.52 6.17 4.95
C LYS A 220 -17.12 7.65 5.00
N LYS A 221 -15.94 7.96 5.54
CA LYS A 221 -15.36 9.32 5.55
C LYS A 221 -14.63 9.55 4.23
N TYR A 222 -15.38 9.51 3.11
CA TYR A 222 -14.84 9.49 1.76
C TYR A 222 -13.95 10.71 1.44
N ASN A 223 -14.31 11.90 1.93
CA ASN A 223 -13.49 13.10 1.78
C ASN A 223 -12.08 12.96 2.39
N THR A 224 -11.98 12.40 3.59
CA THR A 224 -10.68 12.19 4.26
C THR A 224 -9.89 11.07 3.58
N ALA A 225 -10.57 9.97 3.24
CA ALA A 225 -9.96 8.86 2.52
C ALA A 225 -9.38 9.30 1.17
N LEU A 226 -10.14 10.10 0.41
CA LEU A 226 -9.73 10.66 -0.88
C LEU A 226 -8.44 11.46 -0.78
N LYS A 227 -8.32 12.35 0.23
CA LYS A 227 -7.09 13.13 0.46
C LYS A 227 -5.88 12.22 0.69
N LEU A 228 -6.03 11.16 1.48
CA LEU A 228 -4.95 10.20 1.73
C LEU A 228 -4.59 9.43 0.47
N PHE A 229 -5.57 8.94 -0.28
CA PHE A 229 -5.32 8.23 -1.53
C PHE A 229 -4.62 9.09 -2.58
N LEU A 230 -4.96 10.37 -2.66
CA LEU A 230 -4.30 11.35 -3.51
C LEU A 230 -2.83 11.57 -3.16
N LEU A 231 -2.53 11.67 -1.86
CA LEU A 231 -1.16 11.81 -1.36
C LEU A 231 -0.33 10.56 -1.68
N GLY A 232 -0.89 9.37 -1.49
CA GLY A 232 -0.24 8.12 -1.87
C GLY A 232 0.04 8.01 -3.38
N MET A 233 -0.91 8.42 -4.22
CA MET A 233 -0.72 8.45 -5.68
C MET A 233 0.36 9.44 -6.14
N GLU A 234 0.52 10.56 -5.42
CA GLU A 234 1.61 11.50 -5.68
C GLU A 234 2.97 10.86 -5.45
N ARG A 235 3.11 10.12 -4.34
CA ARG A 235 4.31 9.37 -4.04
C ARG A 235 4.63 8.37 -5.15
N ILE A 236 3.66 7.55 -5.56
CA ILE A 236 3.84 6.56 -6.64
C ILE A 236 4.41 7.22 -7.90
N THR A 237 3.83 8.35 -8.30
CA THR A 237 4.33 9.12 -9.44
C THR A 237 5.76 9.63 -9.21
N LYS A 238 6.05 10.19 -8.03
CA LYS A 238 7.37 10.73 -7.68
C LYS A 238 8.48 9.67 -7.72
N VAL A 239 8.20 8.45 -7.24
CA VAL A 239 9.17 7.34 -7.25
C VAL A 239 9.13 6.53 -8.54
N ASN A 240 8.34 6.94 -9.55
CA ASN A 240 8.14 6.24 -10.82
C ASN A 240 7.70 4.76 -10.65
N SER A 241 6.96 4.47 -9.60
CA SER A 241 6.48 3.12 -9.29
C SER A 241 5.19 2.80 -10.06
N THR A 242 4.95 1.51 -10.28
CA THR A 242 3.64 0.99 -10.72
C THR A 242 2.94 0.20 -9.61
N PHE A 243 3.63 -0.06 -8.50
CA PHE A 243 3.10 -0.77 -7.37
C PHE A 243 2.07 0.09 -6.62
N MET A 244 0.93 -0.52 -6.29
CA MET A 244 -0.28 0.07 -5.68
C MET A 244 -1.04 1.05 -6.56
N LEU A 245 -0.57 1.34 -7.78
CA LEU A 245 -1.16 2.38 -8.62
C LEU A 245 -2.64 2.10 -8.94
N SER A 246 -2.93 0.87 -9.39
CA SER A 246 -4.29 0.41 -9.68
C SER A 246 -5.20 0.48 -8.46
N ASN A 247 -4.65 0.13 -7.28
CA ASN A 247 -5.35 0.12 -6.01
C ASN A 247 -5.80 1.53 -5.62
N TYR A 248 -4.88 2.51 -5.67
CA TYR A 248 -5.22 3.91 -5.40
C TYR A 248 -6.22 4.46 -6.40
N SER A 249 -6.00 4.27 -7.70
CA SER A 249 -6.91 4.82 -8.71
C SER A 249 -8.33 4.28 -8.56
N THR A 250 -8.48 2.99 -8.23
CA THR A 250 -9.79 2.38 -7.97
C THR A 250 -10.48 3.01 -6.77
N LEU A 251 -9.77 3.19 -5.65
CA LEU A 251 -10.37 3.76 -4.43
C LEU A 251 -10.65 5.25 -4.55
N ILE A 252 -9.84 6.00 -5.29
CA ILE A 252 -10.09 7.42 -5.58
C ILE A 252 -11.42 7.60 -6.31
N LEU A 253 -11.67 6.78 -7.34
CA LEU A 253 -12.93 6.83 -8.07
C LEU A 253 -14.12 6.44 -7.19
N LYS A 254 -13.97 5.38 -6.38
CA LYS A 254 -15.00 4.99 -5.41
C LYS A 254 -15.32 6.10 -4.42
N CYS A 255 -14.31 6.79 -3.88
CA CYS A 255 -14.56 7.93 -3.00
C CYS A 255 -15.38 9.01 -3.69
N TYR A 256 -15.04 9.37 -4.93
CA TYR A 256 -15.79 10.40 -5.67
C TYR A 256 -17.25 10.04 -5.87
N GLN A 257 -17.53 8.80 -6.27
CA GLN A 257 -18.90 8.32 -6.46
C GLN A 257 -19.76 8.37 -5.18
N ASN A 258 -19.15 8.56 -4.01
CA ASN A 258 -19.85 8.58 -2.73
C ASN A 258 -19.70 9.92 -1.97
N ILE A 259 -19.12 10.95 -2.61
CA ILE A 259 -19.04 12.32 -2.06
C ILE A 259 -20.22 13.19 -2.53
N GLU A 260 -21.06 12.66 -3.43
CA GLU A 260 -22.33 13.27 -3.86
C GLU A 260 -23.36 13.42 -2.72
#